data_AF-A0A6P1C2C8-F1
#
_entry.id   AF-A0A6P1C2C8-F1
#
_cell.length_a   1.000
_cell.length_b   1.000
_cell.length_c   1.000
_cell.angle_alpha   90.00
_cell.angle_beta   90.00
_cell.angle_gamma   90.00
#
_symmetry.space_group_name_H-M   'P 1'
#
loop_
_entity.id
_entity.type
_entity.pdbx_description
1 polymer ?
#
loop_
_entity_poly.entity_id
_entity_poly.type
_entity_poly.pdbx_seq_one_letter_code
_entity_poly.pdbx_strand_id
1 'polypeptide(L)' 'LEFFAKLPPTVIGMEACGASQYWARELSKLGHKVKLMAPQLVKPYVSRNKNDWRDAEGLCEAMSRQRFVPVKSAEQ' A
#
# COMPACT_ATOMS: atom_id res chain seq x y z
N LEU A 1 -14.80 1.99 -2.01
CA LEU A 1 -14.32 3.39 -1.90
C LEU A 1 -15.06 4.20 -0.84
N GLU A 2 -16.34 3.93 -0.57
CA GLU A 2 -17.16 4.68 0.41
C GLU A 2 -16.56 4.82 1.81
N PHE A 3 -15.84 3.79 2.28
CA PHE A 3 -15.12 3.88 3.56
C PHE A 3 -14.07 5.00 3.55
N PHE A 4 -13.21 5.02 2.53
CA PHE A 4 -12.14 6.02 2.36
C PHE A 4 -12.70 7.42 2.10
N ALA A 5 -13.81 7.54 1.37
CA ALA A 5 -14.47 8.82 1.11
C ALA A 5 -14.97 9.53 2.39
N LYS A 6 -15.17 8.79 3.48
CA LYS A 6 -15.58 9.34 4.79
C LYS A 6 -14.38 9.76 5.65
N LEU A 7 -13.16 9.39 5.27
CA LEU A 7 -11.94 9.69 6.02
C LEU A 7 -11.29 10.97 5.50
N PRO A 8 -10.62 11.74 6.37
CA PRO A 8 -9.78 12.84 5.91
C PRO A 8 -8.62 12.32 5.05
N PRO A 9 -8.03 13.18 4.17
CA PRO A 9 -6.81 12.89 3.45
C PRO A 9 -5.75 12.25 4.36
N THR A 10 -5.32 11.04 4.02
CA THR A 10 -4.48 10.17 4.88
C THR A 10 -3.46 9.44 4.03
N VAL A 11 -2.33 9.06 4.63
CA VAL A 11 -1.31 8.23 3.97
C VAL A 11 -1.74 6.76 4.02
N ILE A 12 -1.82 6.11 2.86
CA ILE A 12 -2.20 4.69 2.75
C ILE A 12 -0.99 3.90 2.26
N GLY A 13 -0.52 2.95 3.08
CA GLY A 13 0.50 1.99 2.68
C GLY A 13 -0.14 0.77 2.04
N MET A 14 0.34 0.36 0.87
CA MET A 14 -0.14 -0.85 0.19
C MET A 14 1.02 -1.63 -0.40
N GLU A 15 0.94 -2.96 -0.36
CA GLU A 15 1.81 -3.81 -1.15
C GLU A 15 1.48 -3.68 -2.65
N ALA A 16 2.50 -3.67 -3.49
CA ALA A 16 2.36 -3.69 -4.94
C ALA A 16 1.99 -5.12 -5.42
N CYS A 17 0.74 -5.28 -5.86
CA CYS A 17 0.21 -6.46 -6.50
C CYS A 17 -0.50 -6.07 -7.81
N GLY A 18 -1.06 -7.04 -8.53
CA GLY A 18 -1.68 -6.82 -9.84
C GLY A 18 -2.78 -5.75 -9.86
N ALA A 19 -3.50 -5.57 -8.75
CA ALA A 19 -4.58 -4.58 -8.64
C ALA A 19 -4.15 -3.27 -7.94
N SER A 20 -2.96 -3.20 -7.34
CA SER A 20 -2.59 -2.08 -6.47
C SER A 20 -2.51 -0.75 -7.19
N GLN A 21 -2.12 -0.75 -8.47
CA GLN A 21 -2.04 0.48 -9.28
C GLN A 21 -3.42 1.10 -9.51
N TYR A 22 -4.44 0.27 -9.79
CA TYR A 22 -5.82 0.74 -9.91
C TYR A 22 -6.28 1.37 -8.60
N TRP A 23 -6.12 0.67 -7.48
CA TRP A 23 -6.53 1.18 -6.18
C TRP A 23 -5.76 2.42 -5.74
N ALA A 24 -4.46 2.49 -6.03
CA ALA A 24 -3.65 3.67 -5.74
C ALA A 24 -4.20 4.92 -6.44
N ARG A 25 -4.64 4.80 -7.69
CA ARG A 25 -5.27 5.89 -8.43
C ARG A 25 -6.63 6.27 -7.86
N GLU A 26 -7.50 5.29 -7.58
CA GLU A 26 -8.83 5.55 -7.03
C GLU A 26 -8.78 6.22 -5.65
N LEU A 27 -7.88 5.76 -4.78
CA LEU A 27 -7.66 6.35 -3.46
C LEU A 27 -7.02 7.74 -3.56
N SER A 28 -6.13 7.95 -4.53
CA SER A 28 -5.54 9.28 -4.76
C SER A 28 -6.56 10.31 -5.24
N LYS A 29 -7.57 9.89 -6.02
CA LYS A 29 -8.69 10.77 -6.41
C LYS A 29 -9.52 11.27 -5.22
N LEU A 30 -9.57 10.50 -4.14
CA LEU A 30 -10.22 10.90 -2.88
C LEU A 30 -9.33 11.80 -2.00
N GLY A 31 -8.14 12.17 -2.46
CA GLY A 31 -7.19 13.02 -1.74
C GLY A 31 -6.23 12.27 -0.82
N HIS A 32 -6.25 10.94 -0.80
CA HIS A 32 -5.29 10.17 -0.01
C HIS A 32 -3.91 10.11 -0.68
N LYS A 33 -2.85 10.02 0.13
CA LYS A 33 -1.50 9.81 -0.37
C LYS A 33 -1.16 8.32 -0.31
N VAL A 34 -1.19 7.65 -1.46
CA VAL A 34 -0.87 6.21 -1.53
C VAL A 34 0.63 5.99 -1.70
N LYS A 35 1.18 5.09 -0.88
CA LYS A 35 2.57 4.63 -0.96
C LYS A 35 2.57 3.15 -1.24
N LEU A 36 3.01 2.78 -2.43
CA LEU A 36 3.14 1.39 -2.85
C LEU A 36 4.50 0.84 -2.42
N MET A 37 4.56 -0.40 -1.95
CA MET A 37 5.81 -1.09 -1.62
C MET A 37 5.94 -2.41 -2.37
N ALA A 38 7.13 -2.66 -2.93
CA ALA A 38 7.38 -3.91 -3.61
C ALA A 38 7.31 -5.09 -2.62
N PRO A 39 6.73 -6.24 -3.02
CA PRO A 39 6.64 -7.44 -2.17
C PRO A 39 7.99 -7.86 -1.59
N GLN A 40 9.06 -7.68 -2.36
CA GLN A 40 10.44 -8.00 -1.95
C GLN A 40 10.93 -7.14 -0.78
N LEU A 41 10.37 -5.95 -0.60
CA LEU A 41 10.71 -5.06 0.51
C LEU A 41 9.86 -5.33 1.75
N VAL A 42 8.68 -5.93 1.59
CA VAL A 42 7.79 -6.31 2.70
C VAL A 42 8.20 -7.67 3.28
N LYS A 43 8.54 -8.62 2.40
CA LYS A 43 8.86 -10.01 2.76
C LYS A 43 9.86 -10.19 3.91
N PRO A 44 10.95 -9.40 4.05
CA PRO A 44 11.89 -9.55 5.16
C PRO A 44 11.27 -9.29 6.54
N TYR A 45 10.15 -8.58 6.60
CA TYR A 45 9.46 -8.19 7.83
C TYR A 45 8.25 -9.06 8.14
N VAL A 46 7.83 -9.93 7.22
CA VAL A 46 6.72 -10.87 7.44
C VAL A 46 7.27 -12.13 8.10
N SER A 47 6.78 -12.41 9.32
CA SER A 47 7.14 -13.62 10.06
C SER A 47 6.77 -14.90 9.30
N ARG A 48 7.52 -16.00 9.53
CA ARG A 48 7.16 -17.35 9.02
C ARG A 48 5.73 -17.72 9.45
N ASN A 49 5.05 -18.60 8.70
CA ASN A 49 3.62 -18.91 8.89
C ASN A 49 2.71 -17.70 8.57
N LYS A 50 2.53 -17.44 7.28
CA LYS A 50 1.85 -16.26 6.72
C LYS A 50 0.38 -16.23 7.14
N ASN A 51 -0.08 -15.08 7.62
CA ASN A 51 -1.50 -14.75 7.82
C ASN A 51 -1.71 -13.24 7.67
N ASP A 52 -2.97 -12.81 7.48
CA ASP A 52 -3.28 -11.41 7.16
C ASP A 52 -2.78 -10.42 8.22
N TRP A 53 -2.83 -10.80 9.51
CA TRP A 53 -2.30 -9.99 10.61
C TRP A 53 -0.78 -9.76 10.46
N ARG A 54 -0.02 -10.81 10.16
CA ARG A 54 1.44 -10.75 10.00
C ARG A 54 1.86 -10.02 8.74
N ASP A 55 1.08 -10.11 7.66
CA ASP A 55 1.27 -9.29 6.48
C ASP A 55 1.07 -7.80 6.80
N ALA A 56 0.01 -7.45 7.54
CA ALA A 56 -0.24 -6.08 7.95
C ALA A 56 0.88 -5.53 8.85
N GLU A 57 1.34 -6.32 9.82
CA GLU A 57 2.46 -5.94 10.71
C GLU A 57 3.76 -5.74 9.93
N GLY A 58 4.12 -6.69 9.06
CA GLY A 58 5.32 -6.59 8.22
C GLY A 58 5.25 -5.40 7.24
N LEU A 59 4.07 -5.10 6.70
CA LEU A 59 3.86 -3.93 5.86
C LEU A 59 4.02 -2.63 6.65
N CYS A 60 3.48 -2.55 7.87
CA CYS A 60 3.68 -1.40 8.76
C CYS A 60 5.16 -1.17 9.09
N GLU A 61 5.91 -2.22 9.41
CA GLU A 61 7.35 -2.12 9.67
C GLU A 61 8.09 -1.65 8.41
N ALA A 62 7.81 -2.24 7.26
CA ALA A 62 8.43 -1.85 6.00
C ALA A 62 8.13 -0.37 5.63
N MET A 63 6.93 0.13 5.95
CA MET A 63 6.52 1.52 5.69
C MET A 63 7.37 2.52 6.48
N SER A 64 7.86 2.12 7.67
CA SER A 64 8.76 2.96 8.49
C SER A 64 10.14 3.16 7.85
N ARG A 65 10.56 2.27 6.93
CA ARG A 65 11.91 2.23 6.33
C ARG A 65 12.05 2.99 5.00
N GLN A 66 11.01 3.72 4.59
CA GLN A 66 10.98 4.69 3.48
C GLN A 66 11.48 4.21 2.09
N ARG A 67 11.07 3.03 1.62
CA ARG A 67 11.31 2.55 0.25
C ARG A 67 9.99 2.31 -0.49
N PHE A 68 9.68 3.14 -1.49
CA PHE A 68 8.39 3.12 -2.19
C PHE A 68 8.54 2.99 -3.71
N VAL A 69 7.56 2.36 -4.36
CA VAL A 69 7.44 2.34 -5.82
C VAL A 69 6.47 3.44 -6.28
N PRO A 70 6.71 4.09 -7.43
CA PRO A 70 5.82 5.12 -7.94
C PRO A 70 4.46 4.52 -8.35
N VAL A 71 3.41 5.31 -8.16
CA VAL A 71 2.09 5.03 -8.74
C VAL A 71 2.15 5.35 -10.23
N LYS A 72 1.73 4.41 -11.05
CA LYS A 72 1.66 4.56 -12.50
C LYS A 72 0.31 5.12 -12.94
N SER A 73 0.32 5.94 -14.00
CA SER A 73 -0.91 6.32 -14.69
C SER A 73 -1.59 5.10 -15.33
N ALA A 74 -2.82 5.25 -15.80
CA ALA A 74 -3.54 4.16 -16.47
C ALA A 74 -2.91 3.78 -17.83
N GLU A 75 -2.10 4.65 -18.40
CA GLU A 75 -1.46 4.52 -19.73
C GLU A 75 -0.05 3.87 -19.67
N GLN A 76 0.46 3.49 -18.48
CA GLN A 76 1.88 3.15 -18.23
C GLN A 76 2.11 1.80 -17.53
#